data_AF-A0A960MLX1-F1
#
_entry.id   AF-A0A960MLX1-F1
#
_cell.length_a   1.000
_cell.length_b   1.000
_cell.length_c   1.000
_cell.angle_alpha   90.00
_cell.angle_beta   90.00
_cell.angle_gamma   90.00
#
_symmetry.space_group_name_H-M   'P 1'
#
loop_
_entity.id
_entity.type
_entity.pdbx_description
1 polymer ?
#
loop_
_entity_poly.entity_id
_entity_poly.type
_entity_poly.pdbx_seq_one_letter_code
_entity_poly.pdbx_strand_id
1 'polypeptide(L)'
;MTTDSKPKKILWVSLAIVVLILISVLAALPSILSSESGKNWVVSHLEKEKHLSVSIDSLSLSWFGPQKITKFSYQDNKQGFTFSAPMIESTASFWALLTQSGSIGTTTLTSPKLSVVALPLETLEKTSP
;
A
#
# COMPACT_ATOMS: atom_id res chain seq x y z
N MET A 1 10.29 52.81 -26.85
CA MET A 1 9.66 51.55 -27.28
C MET A 1 10.09 50.43 -26.33
N THR A 2 9.32 50.19 -25.27
CA THR A 2 9.59 49.10 -24.31
C THR A 2 8.71 47.92 -24.69
N THR A 3 9.27 46.98 -25.44
CA THR A 3 8.59 45.71 -25.74
C THR A 3 8.53 44.87 -24.47
N ASP A 4 7.31 44.77 -23.98
CA ASP A 4 6.86 44.10 -22.78
C ASP A 4 7.22 42.60 -22.81
N SER A 5 8.10 42.15 -21.91
CA SER A 5 8.55 40.75 -21.80
C SER A 5 7.50 39.80 -21.18
N LYS A 6 6.21 40.17 -21.26
CA LYS A 6 5.07 39.52 -20.58
C LYS A 6 4.81 38.05 -20.93
N PRO A 7 4.95 37.54 -22.17
CA PRO A 7 4.46 36.19 -22.48
C PRO A 7 5.33 35.09 -21.86
N LYS A 8 6.64 35.32 -21.70
CA LYS A 8 7.54 34.34 -21.08
C LYS A 8 7.26 34.21 -19.59
N LYS A 9 7.07 35.32 -18.87
CA LYS A 9 6.82 35.28 -17.41
C LYS A 9 5.54 34.54 -17.05
N ILE A 10 4.47 34.70 -17.82
CA ILE A 10 3.19 33.99 -17.61
C ILE A 10 3.35 32.48 -17.84
N LEU A 11 4.13 32.07 -18.85
CA LEU A 11 4.45 30.66 -19.11
C LEU A 11 5.22 30.02 -17.95
N TRP A 12 6.24 30.69 -17.40
CA TRP A 12 6.99 30.20 -16.24
C TRP A 12 6.13 30.13 -14.97
N VAL A 13 5.22 31.09 -14.76
CA VAL A 13 4.28 31.06 -13.64
C VAL A 13 3.28 29.91 -13.78
N SER A 14 2.73 29.69 -14.97
CA SER A 14 1.84 28.55 -15.25
C SER A 14 2.55 27.22 -14.99
N LEU A 15 3.79 27.06 -15.50
CA LEU A 15 4.58 25.87 -15.28
C LEU A 15 4.88 25.66 -13.78
N ALA A 16 5.22 26.72 -13.05
CA ALA A 16 5.46 26.65 -11.61
C ALA A 16 4.20 26.21 -10.85
N ILE A 17 3.01 26.69 -11.23
CA ILE A 17 1.74 26.27 -10.63
C ILE A 17 1.49 24.79 -10.88
N VAL A 18 1.66 24.32 -12.12
CA VAL A 18 1.48 22.90 -12.45
C VAL A 18 2.43 22.00 -11.66
N VAL A 19 3.71 22.39 -11.56
CA VAL A 19 4.71 21.67 -10.77
C VAL A 19 4.34 21.67 -9.28
N LEU A 20 3.87 22.80 -8.74
CA LEU A 20 3.46 22.89 -7.35
C LEU A 20 2.26 21.98 -7.04
N ILE A 21 1.27 21.94 -7.93
CA ILE A 21 0.12 21.03 -7.82
C ILE A 21 0.61 19.59 -7.83
N LEU A 22 1.50 19.24 -8.78
CA LEU A 22 2.02 17.89 -8.88
C LEU A 22 2.76 17.47 -7.60
N ILE A 23 3.64 18.33 -7.07
CA ILE A 23 4.34 18.09 -5.81
C ILE A 23 3.35 17.94 -4.65
N SER A 24 2.29 18.74 -4.60
CA SER A 24 1.28 18.67 -3.54
C SER A 24 0.51 17.35 -3.57
N VAL A 25 0.14 16.87 -4.77
CA VAL A 25 -0.51 15.56 -4.94
C VAL A 25 0.44 14.43 -4.52
N LEU A 26 1.70 14.50 -4.92
CA LEU A 26 2.72 13.53 -4.51
C LEU A 26 2.96 13.59 -3.00
N ALA A 27 2.98 14.77 -2.38
CA ALA A 27 3.12 14.90 -0.93
C ALA A 27 1.93 14.30 -0.17
N ALA A 28 0.72 14.37 -0.73
CA ALA A 28 -0.49 13.83 -0.11
C ALA A 28 -0.70 12.32 -0.34
N LEU A 29 0.13 11.67 -1.16
CA LEU A 29 -0.06 10.27 -1.58
C LEU A 29 -0.21 9.26 -0.41
N PRO A 30 0.63 9.29 0.66
CA PRO A 30 0.45 8.40 1.81
C PRO A 30 -0.88 8.61 2.52
N SER A 31 -1.31 9.87 2.65
CA SER A 31 -2.61 10.22 3.24
C SER A 31 -3.78 9.75 2.38
N ILE A 32 -3.65 9.88 1.05
CA ILE A 32 -4.65 9.37 0.09
C ILE A 32 -4.76 7.85 0.19
N LEU A 33 -3.64 7.13 0.27
CA LEU A 33 -3.62 5.68 0.43
C LEU A 33 -4.14 5.22 1.80
N SER A 34 -3.91 6.03 2.84
CA SER A 34 -4.42 5.78 4.20
C SER A 34 -5.92 6.07 4.34
N SER A 35 -6.54 6.79 3.39
CA SER A 35 -7.98 7.02 3.36
C SER A 35 -8.77 5.74 3.08
N GLU A 36 -10.07 5.72 3.38
CA GLU A 36 -10.91 4.55 3.12
C GLU A 36 -10.91 4.13 1.65
N SER A 37 -10.98 5.09 0.71
CA SER A 37 -10.95 4.81 -0.73
C SER A 37 -9.59 4.29 -1.18
N GLY A 38 -8.50 4.86 -0.67
CA GLY A 38 -7.14 4.40 -0.96
C GLY A 38 -6.89 3.00 -0.43
N LYS A 39 -7.31 2.72 0.80
CA LYS A 39 -7.25 1.40 1.42
C LYS A 39 -8.04 0.36 0.62
N ASN A 40 -9.27 0.68 0.22
CA ASN A 40 -10.08 -0.23 -0.60
C ASN A 40 -9.42 -0.51 -1.95
N TRP A 41 -8.79 0.49 -2.57
CA TRP A 41 -8.02 0.27 -3.78
C TRP A 41 -6.83 -0.68 -3.54
N VAL A 42 -6.07 -0.50 -2.46
CA VAL A 42 -4.95 -1.41 -2.10
C VAL A 42 -5.47 -2.82 -1.84
N VAL A 43 -6.52 -2.99 -1.04
CA VAL A 43 -7.14 -4.29 -0.76
C VAL A 43 -7.60 -4.96 -2.06
N SER A 44 -8.33 -4.24 -2.91
CA SER A 44 -8.78 -4.77 -4.21
C SER A 44 -7.62 -5.19 -5.12
N HIS A 45 -6.47 -4.54 -4.99
CA HIS A 45 -5.27 -4.90 -5.73
C HIS A 45 -4.65 -6.19 -5.19
N LEU A 46 -4.64 -6.39 -3.88
CA LEU A 46 -4.16 -7.61 -3.23
C LEU A 46 -5.10 -8.80 -3.47
N GLU A 47 -6.41 -8.55 -3.54
CA GLU A 47 -7.45 -9.54 -3.82
C GLU A 47 -7.67 -9.79 -5.33
N LYS A 48 -6.80 -9.28 -6.21
CA LYS A 48 -6.88 -9.56 -7.66
C LYS A 48 -6.89 -11.06 -7.96
N GLU A 49 -6.19 -11.83 -7.14
CA GLU A 49 -6.27 -13.28 -7.17
C GLU A 49 -7.53 -13.72 -6.43
N LYS A 50 -8.47 -14.35 -7.14
CA LYS A 50 -9.81 -14.73 -6.63
C LYS A 50 -9.81 -15.64 -5.38
N HIS A 51 -8.66 -16.18 -4.98
CA HIS A 51 -8.52 -17.06 -3.82
C HIS A 51 -8.03 -16.33 -2.57
N LEU A 52 -7.66 -15.05 -2.71
CA LEU A 52 -7.10 -14.23 -1.65
C LEU A 52 -8.16 -13.29 -1.09
N SER A 53 -8.31 -13.29 0.23
CA SER A 53 -9.08 -12.29 0.96
C SER A 53 -8.20 -11.56 1.94
N VAL A 54 -8.21 -10.23 1.88
CA VAL A 54 -7.39 -9.35 2.70
C VAL A 54 -8.28 -8.35 3.40
N SER A 55 -8.17 -8.26 4.72
CA SER A 55 -8.89 -7.29 5.54
C SER A 55 -7.91 -6.38 6.26
N ILE A 56 -8.16 -5.07 6.18
CA ILE A 56 -7.38 -4.04 6.85
C ILE A 56 -8.35 -3.03 7.46
N ASP A 57 -8.24 -2.81 8.77
CA ASP A 57 -9.08 -1.83 9.46
C ASP A 57 -8.53 -0.42 9.28
N SER A 58 -7.26 -0.21 9.64
CA SER A 58 -6.58 1.06 9.38
C SER A 58 -5.21 0.84 8.75
N LEU A 59 -4.90 1.73 7.81
CA LEU A 59 -3.61 1.86 7.15
C LEU A 59 -3.12 3.27 7.44
N SER A 60 -1.96 3.42 8.05
CA SER A 60 -1.33 4.70 8.31
C SER A 60 0.04 4.71 7.65
N LEU A 61 0.13 5.50 6.58
CA LEU A 61 1.36 5.67 5.82
C LEU A 61 1.94 7.06 6.03
N SER A 62 3.26 7.13 6.17
CA SER A 62 4.01 8.37 6.39
C SER A 62 5.21 8.46 5.46
N TRP A 63 5.41 9.61 4.80
CA TRP A 63 6.55 9.81 3.90
C TRP A 63 7.91 9.57 4.57
N PHE A 64 8.07 10.09 5.79
CA PHE A 64 9.33 10.07 6.55
C PHE A 64 9.19 9.40 7.93
N GLY A 65 7.97 9.00 8.31
CA GLY A 65 7.67 8.38 9.60
C GLY A 65 7.46 6.87 9.50
N PRO A 66 7.17 6.20 10.62
CA PRO A 66 6.84 4.78 10.62
C PRO A 66 5.52 4.51 9.87
N GLN A 67 5.39 3.31 9.34
CA GLN A 67 4.13 2.80 8.78
C GLN A 67 3.44 1.94 9.82
N LYS A 68 2.10 2.03 9.87
CA LYS A 68 1.29 1.25 10.81
C LYS A 68 0.06 0.67 10.12
N ILE A 69 -0.19 -0.60 10.36
CA ILE A 69 -1.38 -1.32 9.89
C ILE A 69 -2.05 -1.93 11.12
N THR A 70 -3.38 -1.79 11.23
CA THR A 70 -4.14 -2.41 12.32
C THR A 70 -5.18 -3.38 11.80
N LYS A 71 -5.38 -4.45 12.57
CA LYS A 71 -6.28 -5.58 12.28
C LYS A 71 -6.08 -6.09 10.85
N PHE A 72 -4.83 -6.42 10.53
CA PHE A 72 -4.51 -7.08 9.27
C PHE A 72 -5.00 -8.53 9.35
N SER A 73 -5.72 -8.98 8.32
CA SER A 73 -6.07 -10.38 8.12
C SER A 73 -5.86 -10.75 6.66
N TYR A 74 -5.32 -11.93 6.45
CA TYR A 74 -5.00 -12.52 5.17
C TYR A 74 -5.51 -13.95 5.16
N GLN A 75 -6.25 -14.32 4.13
CA GLN A 75 -6.77 -15.67 3.95
C GLN A 75 -6.53 -16.11 2.50
N ASP A 76 -5.78 -17.21 2.34
CA ASP A 76 -5.63 -17.91 1.08
C ASP A 76 -6.52 -19.16 1.10
N ASN A 77 -7.63 -19.08 0.39
CA ASN A 77 -8.61 -20.17 0.27
C ASN A 77 -8.11 -21.34 -0.58
N LYS A 78 -7.09 -21.14 -1.42
CA LYS A 78 -6.51 -22.20 -2.26
C LYS A 78 -5.53 -23.05 -1.47
N GLN A 79 -4.77 -22.45 -0.56
CA GLN A 79 -3.75 -23.13 0.26
C GLN A 79 -4.22 -23.45 1.68
N GLY A 80 -5.43 -22.99 2.06
CA GLY A 80 -5.99 -23.22 3.40
C GLY A 80 -5.26 -22.42 4.48
N PHE A 81 -4.65 -21.29 4.15
CA PHE A 81 -3.81 -20.53 5.06
C PHE A 81 -4.51 -19.26 5.53
N THR A 82 -4.52 -19.01 6.83
CA THR A 82 -5.03 -17.77 7.43
C THR A 82 -3.97 -17.16 8.32
N PHE A 83 -3.69 -15.87 8.10
CA PHE A 83 -2.78 -15.08 8.91
C PHE A 83 -3.50 -13.83 9.40
N SER A 84 -3.39 -13.55 10.69
CA SER A 84 -3.97 -12.34 11.28
C SER A 84 -2.98 -11.69 12.23
N ALA A 85 -2.83 -10.38 12.12
CA ALA A 85 -2.00 -9.57 13.00
C ALA A 85 -2.81 -8.34 13.46
N PRO A 86 -3.10 -8.23 14.77
CA PRO A 86 -3.74 -7.04 15.33
C PRO A 86 -3.03 -5.73 14.99
N MET A 87 -1.70 -5.74 14.95
CA MET A 87 -0.90 -4.58 14.60
C MET A 87 0.40 -5.00 13.93
N ILE A 88 0.69 -4.37 12.80
CA ILE A 88 1.96 -4.44 12.09
C ILE A 88 2.51 -3.02 12.06
N GLU A 89 3.70 -2.83 12.61
CA GLU A 89 4.40 -1.55 12.58
C GLU A 89 5.75 -1.74 11.92
N SER A 90 6.12 -0.81 11.04
CA SER A 90 7.43 -0.78 10.41
C SER A 90 8.05 0.58 10.63
N THR A 91 9.29 0.60 11.10
CA THR A 91 10.04 1.85 11.24
C THR A 91 10.50 2.42 9.90
N ALA A 92 10.35 1.69 8.79
CA ALA A 92 10.67 2.20 7.47
C ALA A 92 9.70 3.32 7.05
N SER A 93 10.25 4.29 6.34
CA SER A 93 9.46 5.35 5.74
C SER A 93 8.87 4.91 4.40
N PHE A 94 7.73 5.49 4.01
CA PHE A 94 7.10 5.17 2.73
C PHE A 94 8.04 5.49 1.55
N TRP A 95 8.86 6.54 1.69
CA TRP A 95 9.91 6.85 0.73
C TRP A 95 10.96 5.74 0.61
N ALA A 96 11.42 5.19 1.75
CA ALA A 96 12.40 4.10 1.76
C ALA A 96 11.85 2.81 1.12
N LEU A 97 10.54 2.54 1.32
CA LEU A 97 9.82 1.43 0.70
C LEU A 97 9.69 1.61 -0.82
N LEU A 98 9.32 2.80 -1.28
CA LEU A 98 9.16 3.11 -2.71
C LEU A 98 10.47 3.10 -3.49
N THR A 99 11.55 3.61 -2.88
CA THR A 99 12.88 3.63 -3.50
C THR A 99 13.62 2.30 -3.39
N GLN A 100 12.97 1.28 -2.80
CA GLN A 100 13.51 -0.07 -2.62
C GLN A 100 14.95 -0.05 -2.07
N SER A 101 15.23 0.90 -1.17
CA SER A 101 16.57 1.17 -0.62
C SER A 101 17.14 0.04 0.25
N GLY A 102 16.52 -1.14 0.21
CA GLY A 102 17.00 -2.38 0.83
C GLY A 102 16.68 -2.54 2.30
N SER A 103 16.17 -1.50 2.98
CA SER A 103 15.80 -1.56 4.40
C SER A 103 14.30 -1.39 4.60
N ILE A 104 13.63 -2.47 4.98
CA ILE A 104 12.26 -2.45 5.54
C ILE A 104 12.24 -2.03 7.02
N GLY A 105 13.37 -1.53 7.52
CA GLY A 105 13.54 -1.15 8.92
C GLY A 105 13.31 -2.34 9.86
N THR A 106 12.94 -2.02 11.10
CA THR A 106 12.46 -3.01 12.05
C THR A 106 10.94 -3.12 11.90
N THR A 107 10.47 -4.29 11.48
CA THR A 107 9.04 -4.59 11.41
C THR A 107 8.64 -5.41 12.62
N THR A 108 7.75 -4.86 13.44
CA THR A 108 7.22 -5.52 14.63
C THR A 108 5.79 -5.99 14.35
N LEU A 109 5.53 -7.25 14.69
CA LEU A 109 4.19 -7.84 14.62
C LEU A 109 3.73 -8.11 16.03
N THR A 110 2.62 -7.48 16.42
CA THR A 110 2.03 -7.69 17.73
C THR A 110 1.06 -8.85 17.66
N SER A 111 1.35 -9.94 18.37
CA SER A 111 0.49 -11.13 18.49
C SER A 111 0.04 -11.74 17.15
N PRO A 112 0.97 -12.09 16.24
CA PRO A 112 0.61 -12.73 14.98
C PRO A 112 -0.02 -14.10 15.25
N LYS A 113 -1.18 -14.34 14.64
CA LYS A 113 -1.85 -15.63 14.64
C LYS A 113 -1.74 -16.23 13.25
N LEU A 114 -1.19 -17.43 13.19
CA LEU A 114 -1.12 -18.22 11.98
C LEU A 114 -1.96 -19.48 12.15
N SER A 115 -2.84 -19.73 11.19
CA SER A 115 -3.70 -20.91 11.16
C SER A 115 -3.58 -21.55 9.79
N VAL A 116 -3.15 -22.81 9.77
CA VAL A 116 -3.08 -23.62 8.57
C VAL A 116 -4.19 -24.66 8.67
N VAL A 117 -5.15 -24.58 7.77
CA VAL A 117 -6.18 -25.59 7.57
C VAL A 117 -5.61 -26.59 6.59
N ALA A 118 -5.41 -27.84 7.05
CA ALA A 118 -5.07 -28.93 6.16
C ALA A 118 -6.19 -29.09 5.12
N LEU A 119 -5.87 -28.88 3.84
CA LEU A 119 -6.81 -29.14 2.76
C LEU A 119 -7.13 -30.63 2.72
N PRO A 120 -8.41 -31.05 2.59
CA PRO A 120 -8.76 -32.45 2.47
C PRO A 120 -8.05 -33.07 1.25
N LEU A 121 -7.37 -34.20 1.44
CA LEU A 121 -6.57 -34.89 0.41
C LEU A 121 -7.39 -35.41 -0.78
N GLU A 122 -8.72 -35.31 -0.75
CA GLU A 122 -9.63 -35.82 -1.79
C GLU A 122 -9.52 -35.09 -3.14
N THR A 123 -8.78 -33.97 -3.24
CA THR A 123 -8.63 -33.24 -4.52
C THR A 123 -7.45 -33.72 -5.38
N LEU A 124 -6.60 -34.62 -4.88
CA LEU A 124 -5.39 -35.10 -5.60
C LEU A 124 -5.60 -36.41 -6.38
N GLU A 125 -6.74 -37.09 -6.22
CA GLU A 125 -6.97 -38.40 -6.87
C GLU A 125 -7.76 -38.31 -8.20
N LYS A 126 -8.37 -37.17 -8.53
CA LYS A 126 -9.23 -37.03 -9.74
C LYS A 126 -8.52 -36.45 -10.97
N THR A 127 -7.20 -36.48 -11.00
CA THR A 127 -6.40 -36.15 -12.20
C THR A 127 -5.20 -37.10 -12.31
N SER A 128 -5.48 -38.38 -12.55
CA SER A 128 -4.54 -39.24 -13.27
C SER A 128 -5.30 -39.88 -14.43
N PRO A 129 -4.94 -39.58 -15.69
CA PRO A 129 -5.37 -40.37 -16.85
C PRO A 129 -4.71 -41.76 -16.86
#